data_AF-A0A951DC82-F1
#
_entry.id   AF-A0A951DC82-F1
#
_cell.length_a   1.000
_cell.length_b   1.000
_cell.length_c   1.000
_cell.angle_alpha   90.00
_cell.angle_beta   90.00
_cell.angle_gamma   90.00
#
_symmetry.space_group_name_H-M   'P 1'
#
loop_
_entity.id
_entity.type
_entity.pdbx_description
1 polymer ?
#
loop_
_entity_poly.entity_id
_entity_poly.type
_entity_poly.pdbx_seq_one_letter_code
_entity_poly.pdbx_strand_id
1 'polypeptide(L)'
;RRSPNDIDARFANVLRLGLHADYLALIQKQNLAALSEVKQATQSAEELVKLCPDCYDAYIAIGIENYLLSLKPAPIRWLLHATGAQTDRQVGIEKLKLTATRGVFLKPYAQILLAMAALRQKDVGEARRLLADLGTRYPRNPLYRNELDKIR
;
A
#
# COMPACT_ATOMS: atom_id res chain seq x y z
N ARG A 1 26.51 14.26 8.10
CA ARG A 1 25.89 14.40 9.45
C ARG A 1 24.61 13.59 9.44
N ARG A 2 24.40 12.63 10.36
CA ARG A 2 23.13 11.91 10.51
C ARG A 2 22.22 12.75 11.40
N SER A 3 21.15 13.30 10.85
CA SER A 3 20.12 13.98 11.63
C SER A 3 19.03 12.97 12.01
N PRO A 4 18.62 12.87 13.29
CA PRO A 4 17.55 11.95 13.71
C PRO A 4 16.17 12.22 13.05
N ASN A 5 16.01 13.39 12.42
CA ASN A 5 14.80 13.80 11.68
C ASN A 5 15.06 13.87 10.16
N ASP A 6 16.02 13.12 9.65
CA ASP A 6 16.21 12.98 8.22
C ASP A 6 15.01 12.24 7.59
N ILE A 7 14.19 12.99 6.86
CA ILE A 7 12.96 12.53 6.20
C ILE A 7 13.27 11.40 5.22
N ASP A 8 14.36 11.53 4.44
CA ASP A 8 14.74 10.56 3.42
C ASP A 8 15.20 9.25 4.06
N ALA A 9 15.97 9.33 5.15
CA ALA A 9 16.40 8.15 5.89
C ALA A 9 15.21 7.40 6.52
N ARG A 10 14.23 8.14 7.06
CA ARG A 10 13.00 7.56 7.62
C ARG A 10 12.16 6.91 6.52
N PHE A 11 11.99 7.58 5.39
CA PHE A 11 11.25 7.02 4.25
C PHE A 11 11.94 5.78 3.67
N ALA A 12 13.27 5.80 3.55
CA ALA A 12 14.04 4.63 3.12
C ALA A 12 13.86 3.43 4.06
N ASN A 13 13.76 3.66 5.37
CA ASN A 13 13.47 2.58 6.32
C ASN A 13 12.04 2.03 6.17
N VAL A 14 11.04 2.88 5.92
CA VAL A 14 9.67 2.44 5.60
C VAL A 14 9.69 1.53 4.38
N LEU A 15 10.38 1.94 3.31
CA LEU A 15 10.53 1.14 2.09
C LEU A 15 11.23 -0.20 2.35
N ARG A 16 12.33 -0.18 3.11
CA ARG A 16 13.08 -1.39 3.46
C ARG A 16 12.21 -2.40 4.21
N LEU A 17 11.44 -1.94 5.20
CA LEU A 17 10.52 -2.79 5.96
C LEU A 17 9.41 -3.37 5.07
N GLY A 18 8.79 -2.54 4.23
CA GLY A 18 7.73 -3.01 3.32
C GLY A 18 8.21 -4.08 2.33
N LEU A 19 9.34 -3.83 1.67
CA LEU A 19 9.91 -4.77 0.70
C LEU A 19 10.36 -6.09 1.35
N HIS A 20 10.94 -6.03 2.55
CA HIS A 20 11.33 -7.23 3.26
C HIS A 20 10.10 -8.00 3.79
N ALA A 21 9.05 -7.32 4.21
CA ALA A 21 7.78 -7.95 4.55
C ALA A 21 7.18 -8.72 3.36
N ASP A 22 7.21 -8.14 2.15
CA ASP A 22 6.77 -8.82 0.93
C ASP A 22 7.62 -10.07 0.66
N TYR A 23 8.94 -9.98 0.80
CA TYR A 23 9.83 -11.15 0.69
C TYR A 23 9.49 -12.24 1.71
N LEU A 24 9.31 -11.87 2.98
CA LEU A 24 8.96 -12.79 4.05
C LEU A 24 7.62 -13.49 3.78
N ALA A 25 6.61 -12.76 3.30
CA ALA A 25 5.29 -13.32 3.02
C ALA A 25 5.27 -14.20 1.76
N LEU A 26 5.82 -13.70 0.65
CA LEU A 26 5.65 -14.31 -0.67
C LEU A 26 6.70 -15.39 -0.98
N ILE A 27 7.92 -15.25 -0.45
CA ILE A 27 9.02 -16.18 -0.70
C ILE A 27 9.19 -17.12 0.48
N GLN A 28 9.40 -16.58 1.67
CA GLN A 28 9.69 -17.39 2.86
C GLN A 28 8.44 -17.97 3.55
N LYS A 29 7.24 -17.52 3.16
CA LYS A 29 5.95 -17.90 3.78
C LYS A 29 5.89 -17.63 5.30
N GLN A 30 6.70 -16.68 5.79
CA GLN A 30 6.79 -16.29 7.20
C GLN A 30 5.78 -15.16 7.51
N ASN A 31 4.49 -15.48 7.45
CA ASN A 31 3.41 -14.49 7.52
C ASN A 31 3.39 -13.64 8.81
N LEU A 32 3.79 -14.22 9.95
CA LEU A 32 3.84 -13.48 11.22
C LEU A 32 4.98 -12.46 11.25
N ALA A 33 6.16 -12.84 10.72
CA ALA A 33 7.30 -11.94 10.62
C ALA A 33 7.00 -10.81 9.61
N ALA A 34 6.41 -11.15 8.46
CA ALA A 34 5.95 -10.16 7.48
C ALA A 34 4.96 -9.17 8.09
N LEU A 35 3.97 -9.65 8.85
CA LEU A 35 3.00 -8.79 9.53
C LEU A 35 3.67 -7.83 10.53
N SER A 36 4.65 -8.33 11.28
CA SER A 36 5.43 -7.49 12.21
C SER A 36 6.18 -6.37 11.49
N GLU A 37 6.77 -6.65 10.32
CA GLU A 37 7.47 -5.63 9.54
C GLU A 37 6.53 -4.64 8.86
N VAL A 38 5.37 -5.08 8.38
CA VAL A 38 4.31 -4.17 7.90
C VAL A 38 3.92 -3.20 9.01
N LYS A 39 3.69 -3.69 10.23
CA LYS A 39 3.33 -2.84 11.38
C LYS A 39 4.44 -1.82 11.69
N GLN A 40 5.70 -2.24 11.69
CA GLN A 40 6.84 -1.33 11.89
C GLN A 40 6.95 -0.29 10.77
N ALA A 41 6.67 -0.67 9.52
CA ALA A 41 6.66 0.23 8.38
C ALA A 41 5.55 1.28 8.54
N THR A 42 4.34 0.87 8.93
CA THR A 42 3.22 1.79 9.19
C THR A 42 3.53 2.75 10.33
N GLN A 43 4.02 2.26 11.47
CA GLN A 43 4.38 3.13 12.60
C GLN A 43 5.43 4.18 12.19
N SER A 44 6.46 3.74 11.45
CA SER A 44 7.49 4.64 10.92
C SER A 44 6.90 5.66 9.92
N ALA A 45 5.95 5.24 9.09
CA ALA A 45 5.27 6.10 8.14
C ALA A 45 4.33 7.11 8.83
N GLU A 46 3.60 6.70 9.87
CA GLU A 46 2.76 7.58 10.68
C GLU A 46 3.58 8.67 11.37
N GLU A 47 4.76 8.34 11.90
CA GLU A 47 5.70 9.35 12.42
C GLU A 47 6.21 10.28 11.32
N LEU A 48 6.55 9.71 10.15
CA LEU A 48 7.07 10.47 9.03
C LEU A 48 6.06 11.49 8.50
N VAL A 49 4.79 11.10 8.32
CA VAL A 49 3.77 12.02 7.79
C VAL A 49 3.36 13.10 8.81
N LYS A 50 3.60 12.89 10.11
CA LYS A 50 3.47 13.95 11.12
C LYS A 50 4.56 15.02 10.97
N LEU A 51 5.78 14.60 10.60
CA LEU A 51 6.92 15.51 10.36
C LEU A 51 6.86 16.16 8.96
N CYS A 52 6.37 15.41 7.98
CA CYS A 52 6.28 15.80 6.58
C CYS A 52 4.92 15.40 6.00
N PRO A 53 3.88 16.24 6.16
CA PRO A 53 2.55 15.95 5.61
C PRO A 53 2.53 15.84 4.08
N ASP A 54 3.48 16.49 3.40
CA ASP A 54 3.62 16.44 1.94
C ASP A 54 4.44 15.24 1.44
N CYS A 55 4.92 14.37 2.33
CA CYS A 55 5.60 13.13 1.97
C CYS A 55 4.58 12.07 1.55
N TYR A 56 3.88 12.32 0.43
CA TYR A 56 2.71 11.55 0.00
C TYR A 56 3.00 10.07 -0.25
N ASP A 57 4.22 9.71 -0.65
CA ASP A 57 4.61 8.32 -0.84
C ASP A 57 4.66 7.52 0.47
N ALA A 58 4.86 8.16 1.63
CA ALA A 58 4.90 7.48 2.93
C ALA A 58 3.52 6.93 3.34
N TYR A 59 2.43 7.54 2.87
CA TYR A 59 1.08 7.09 3.17
C TYR A 59 0.76 5.69 2.62
N ILE A 60 1.56 5.17 1.67
CA ILE A 60 1.38 3.82 1.13
C ILE A 60 1.37 2.76 2.24
N ALA A 61 2.27 2.86 3.23
CA ALA A 61 2.46 1.83 4.25
C ALA A 61 1.22 1.76 5.15
N ILE A 62 0.73 2.93 5.57
CA ILE A 62 -0.52 3.10 6.33
C ILE A 62 -1.70 2.54 5.52
N GLY A 63 -1.74 2.84 4.22
CA GLY A 63 -2.79 2.37 3.30
C GLY A 63 -2.81 0.85 3.15
N ILE A 64 -1.63 0.23 2.99
CA ILE A 64 -1.47 -1.22 2.79
C ILE A 64 -1.88 -2.00 4.03
N GLU A 65 -1.41 -1.63 5.22
CA GLU A 65 -1.79 -2.33 6.46
C GLU A 65 -3.32 -2.32 6.63
N ASN A 66 -3.90 -1.12 6.63
CA ASN A 66 -5.33 -0.94 6.82
C ASN A 66 -6.17 -1.68 5.77
N TYR A 67 -5.80 -1.55 4.49
CA TYR A 67 -6.54 -2.20 3.40
C TYR A 67 -6.37 -3.73 3.44
N LEU A 68 -5.14 -4.25 3.44
CA LEU A 68 -4.91 -5.70 3.32
C LEU A 68 -5.42 -6.46 4.54
N LEU A 69 -5.26 -5.90 5.74
CA LEU A 69 -5.78 -6.55 6.95
C LEU A 69 -7.31 -6.47 7.03
N SER A 70 -7.95 -5.45 6.47
CA SER A 70 -9.41 -5.38 6.38
C SER A 70 -10.02 -6.51 5.54
N LEU A 71 -9.24 -7.14 4.64
CA LEU A 71 -9.70 -8.25 3.80
C LEU A 71 -9.74 -9.59 4.54
N LYS A 72 -9.20 -9.68 5.77
CA LYS A 72 -9.22 -10.92 6.54
C LYS A 72 -10.63 -11.21 7.10
N PRO A 73 -10.98 -12.50 7.30
CA PRO A 73 -12.23 -12.87 7.97
C PRO A 73 -12.39 -12.19 9.35
N ALA A 74 -13.63 -11.92 9.75
CA ALA A 74 -13.93 -11.15 10.97
C ALA A 74 -13.24 -11.66 12.26
N PRO A 75 -13.14 -12.98 12.52
CA PRO A 75 -12.42 -13.48 13.71
C PRO A 75 -10.92 -13.16 13.68
N ILE A 76 -10.30 -13.21 12.49
CA ILE A 76 -8.89 -12.86 12.31
C ILE A 76 -8.67 -11.36 12.49
N ARG A 77 -9.59 -10.52 11.99
CA ARG A 77 -9.51 -9.06 12.21
C ARG A 77 -9.58 -8.69 13.68
N TRP A 78 -10.44 -9.34 14.46
CA TRP A 78 -10.51 -9.10 15.91
C TRP A 78 -9.18 -9.41 16.60
N LEU A 79 -8.54 -10.53 16.27
CA LEU A 79 -7.22 -10.88 16.80
C LEU A 79 -6.14 -9.87 16.39
N LEU A 80 -6.15 -9.43 15.13
CA LEU A 80 -5.23 -8.41 14.62
C LEU A 80 -5.40 -7.06 15.33
N HIS A 81 -6.65 -6.66 15.57
CA HIS A 81 -6.93 -5.46 16.36
C HIS A 81 -6.38 -5.57 17.78
N ALA A 82 -6.48 -6.74 18.42
CA ALA A 82 -5.94 -6.96 19.76
C ALA A 82 -4.40 -6.85 19.80
N THR A 83 -3.69 -7.10 18.70
CA THR A 83 -2.24 -6.86 18.60
C THR A 83 -1.89 -5.42 18.22
N GLY A 84 -2.89 -4.54 18.10
CA GLY A 84 -2.73 -3.13 17.74
C GLY A 84 -2.54 -2.89 16.24
N ALA A 85 -2.88 -3.85 15.38
CA ALA A 85 -2.92 -3.65 13.93
C ALA A 85 -4.18 -2.87 13.53
N GLN A 86 -4.06 -2.03 12.50
CA GLN A 86 -5.19 -1.28 11.97
C GLN A 86 -5.85 -2.06 10.81
N THR A 87 -7.18 -2.16 10.80
CA THR A 87 -7.92 -2.92 9.76
C THR A 87 -9.07 -2.11 9.14
N ASP A 88 -8.96 -0.77 9.14
CA ASP A 88 -9.98 0.10 8.59
C ASP A 88 -9.82 0.24 7.06
N ARG A 89 -10.74 -0.38 6.33
CA ARG A 89 -10.74 -0.35 4.87
C ARG A 89 -10.82 1.07 4.29
N GLN A 90 -11.66 1.95 4.85
CA GLN A 90 -11.87 3.29 4.30
C GLN A 90 -10.62 4.14 4.47
N VAL A 91 -10.00 4.08 5.65
CA VAL A 91 -8.70 4.72 5.92
C VAL A 91 -7.65 4.19 4.93
N GLY A 92 -7.60 2.87 4.74
CA GLY A 92 -6.71 2.22 3.79
C GLY A 92 -6.86 2.79 2.38
N ILE A 93 -8.10 2.84 1.86
CA ILE A 93 -8.40 3.38 0.53
C ILE A 93 -8.07 4.87 0.42
N GLU A 94 -8.36 5.66 1.44
CA GLU A 94 -8.05 7.10 1.46
C GLU A 94 -6.54 7.35 1.32
N LYS A 95 -5.71 6.63 2.11
CA LYS A 95 -4.25 6.80 2.07
C LYS A 95 -3.64 6.29 0.76
N LEU A 96 -4.20 5.21 0.20
CA LEU A 96 -3.83 4.76 -1.15
C LEU A 96 -4.21 5.79 -2.22
N LYS A 97 -5.39 6.42 -2.14
CA LYS A 97 -5.78 7.50 -3.06
C LYS A 97 -4.86 8.72 -2.95
N LEU A 98 -4.47 9.09 -1.73
CA LEU A 98 -3.54 10.18 -1.51
C LEU A 98 -2.19 9.90 -2.18
N THR A 99 -1.65 8.70 -1.99
CA THR A 99 -0.41 8.27 -2.67
C THR A 99 -0.58 8.22 -4.19
N ALA A 100 -1.69 7.67 -4.70
CA ALA A 100 -1.96 7.56 -6.13
C ALA A 100 -2.15 8.91 -6.84
N THR A 101 -2.55 9.95 -6.11
CA THR A 101 -2.79 11.29 -6.68
C THR A 101 -1.59 12.22 -6.52
N ARG A 102 -0.91 12.18 -5.37
CA ARG A 102 0.13 13.13 -4.99
C ARG A 102 1.53 12.53 -4.82
N GLY A 103 1.64 11.20 -4.70
CA GLY A 103 2.93 10.52 -4.64
C GLY A 103 3.73 10.67 -5.93
N VAL A 104 5.04 10.58 -5.80
CA VAL A 104 5.99 10.68 -6.92
C VAL A 104 6.45 9.29 -7.31
N PHE A 105 6.94 8.51 -6.34
CA PHE A 105 7.58 7.23 -6.60
C PHE A 105 6.59 6.06 -6.62
N LEU A 106 5.68 6.04 -5.66
CA LEU A 106 4.79 4.92 -5.38
C LEU A 106 3.38 5.15 -5.90
N LYS A 107 3.14 6.28 -6.57
CA LYS A 107 1.88 6.57 -7.27
C LYS A 107 1.40 5.40 -8.15
N PRO A 108 2.22 4.82 -9.05
CA PRO A 108 1.76 3.72 -9.89
C PRO A 108 1.39 2.48 -9.08
N TYR A 109 2.16 2.20 -8.02
CA TYR A 109 1.90 1.08 -7.13
C TYR A 109 0.58 1.25 -6.38
N ALA A 110 0.30 2.45 -5.86
CA ALA A 110 -0.96 2.79 -5.24
C ALA A 110 -2.15 2.65 -6.21
N GLN A 111 -1.98 3.05 -7.48
CA GLN A 111 -3.01 2.87 -8.52
C GLN A 111 -3.33 1.39 -8.77
N ILE A 112 -2.33 0.50 -8.75
CA ILE A 112 -2.54 -0.95 -8.86
C ILE A 112 -3.34 -1.48 -7.68
N LEU A 113 -2.97 -1.10 -6.45
CA LEU A 113 -3.68 -1.51 -5.23
C LEU A 113 -5.15 -1.05 -5.26
N LEU A 114 -5.40 0.18 -5.70
CA LEU A 114 -6.75 0.72 -5.87
C LEU A 114 -7.54 0.00 -6.96
N ALA A 115 -6.91 -0.34 -8.09
CA ALA A 115 -7.57 -1.11 -9.14
C ALA A 115 -8.00 -2.50 -8.64
N MET A 116 -7.13 -3.19 -7.88
CA MET A 116 -7.50 -4.45 -7.23
C MET A 116 -8.62 -4.29 -6.21
N ALA A 117 -8.64 -3.18 -5.46
CA ALA A 117 -9.71 -2.87 -4.53
C ALA A 117 -11.05 -2.59 -5.23
N ALA A 118 -11.02 -1.91 -6.37
CA ALA A 118 -12.19 -1.65 -7.21
C ALA A 118 -12.75 -2.97 -7.78
N LEU A 119 -11.89 -3.84 -8.33
CA LEU A 119 -12.29 -5.18 -8.80
C LEU A 119 -12.95 -6.01 -7.69
N ARG A 120 -12.39 -6.01 -6.47
CA ARG A 120 -12.97 -6.73 -5.33
C ARG A 120 -14.34 -6.18 -4.91
N GLN A 121 -14.63 -4.91 -5.22
CA GLN A 121 -15.93 -4.26 -4.97
C GLN A 121 -16.89 -4.37 -6.16
N LYS A 122 -16.47 -5.04 -7.24
CA LYS A 122 -17.20 -5.06 -8.52
C LYS A 122 -17.37 -3.67 -9.14
N ASP A 123 -16.52 -2.71 -8.77
CA ASP A 123 -16.43 -1.41 -9.44
C ASP A 123 -15.50 -1.53 -10.65
N VAL A 124 -16.06 -2.12 -11.71
CA VAL A 124 -15.38 -2.37 -12.98
C VAL A 124 -14.93 -1.06 -13.64
N GLY A 125 -15.74 0.00 -13.50
CA GLY A 125 -15.47 1.31 -14.09
C GLY A 125 -14.19 1.93 -13.54
N GLU A 126 -14.05 1.98 -12.21
CA GLU A 126 -12.87 2.54 -11.56
C GLU A 126 -11.62 1.70 -11.82
N ALA A 127 -11.73 0.37 -11.78
CA ALA A 127 -10.62 -0.54 -12.10
C ALA A 127 -10.10 -0.29 -13.53
N ARG A 128 -11.02 -0.19 -14.51
CA ARG A 128 -10.69 0.06 -15.92
C ARG A 128 -10.02 1.42 -16.09
N ARG A 129 -10.54 2.46 -15.43
CA ARG A 129 -9.95 3.81 -15.46
C ARG A 129 -8.52 3.83 -14.96
N LEU A 130 -8.26 3.19 -13.81
CA LEU A 130 -6.92 3.14 -13.20
C LEU A 130 -5.93 2.35 -14.06
N LEU A 131 -6.32 1.18 -14.58
CA LEU A 131 -5.45 0.37 -15.43
C LEU A 131 -5.20 1.01 -16.80
N ALA A 132 -6.18 1.72 -17.37
CA ALA A 132 -5.99 2.47 -18.62
C ALA A 132 -4.99 3.63 -18.46
N ASP A 133 -5.05 4.38 -17.33
CA ASP A 133 -4.04 5.42 -17.02
C ASP A 133 -2.63 4.80 -16.91
N LEU A 134 -2.50 3.68 -16.19
CA LEU A 134 -1.24 2.94 -16.07
C LEU A 134 -0.72 2.44 -17.42
N GLY A 135 -1.58 1.84 -18.25
CA GLY A 135 -1.22 1.35 -19.58
C GLY A 135 -0.81 2.46 -20.56
N THR A 136 -1.34 3.66 -20.36
CA THR A 136 -0.94 4.86 -21.12
C THR A 136 0.41 5.38 -20.65
N ARG A 137 0.64 5.46 -19.32
CA ARG A 137 1.91 5.94 -18.74
C ARG A 137 3.08 4.97 -18.93
N TYR A 138 2.80 3.67 -18.95
CA TYR A 138 3.80 2.60 -19.06
C TYR A 138 3.53 1.70 -20.28
N PRO A 139 3.63 2.23 -21.52
CA PRO A 139 3.22 1.48 -22.72
C PRO A 139 4.09 0.24 -23.00
N ARG A 140 5.31 0.20 -22.44
CA ARG A 140 6.23 -0.95 -22.52
C ARG A 140 5.95 -2.05 -21.48
N ASN A 141 5.02 -1.83 -20.55
CA ASN A 141 4.59 -2.85 -19.59
C ASN A 141 3.29 -3.50 -20.10
N PRO A 142 3.33 -4.71 -20.69
CA PRO A 142 2.14 -5.35 -21.25
C PRO A 142 1.14 -5.76 -20.17
N LEU A 143 1.55 -5.89 -18.90
CA LEU A 143 0.71 -6.34 -17.80
C LEU A 143 -0.55 -5.48 -17.66
N TYR A 144 -0.42 -4.15 -17.72
CA TYR A 144 -1.56 -3.26 -17.50
C TYR A 144 -2.64 -3.39 -18.58
N ARG A 145 -2.23 -3.55 -19.85
CA ARG A 145 -3.18 -3.78 -20.96
C ARG A 145 -3.80 -5.17 -20.88
N ASN A 146 -2.99 -6.19 -20.59
CA ASN A 146 -3.49 -7.56 -20.44
C ASN A 146 -4.51 -7.68 -19.29
N GLU A 147 -4.27 -7.02 -18.16
CA GLU A 147 -5.24 -6.99 -17.05
C GLU A 147 -6.48 -6.16 -17.40
N LEU A 148 -6.32 -5.06 -18.14
CA LEU A 148 -7.44 -4.26 -18.63
C LEU A 148 -8.37 -5.07 -19.55
N ASP A 149 -7.81 -5.87 -20.47
CA ASP A 149 -8.57 -6.66 -21.44
C ASP A 149 -9.35 -7.82 -20.78
N LYS A 150 -8.92 -8.28 -19.60
CA LYS A 150 -9.63 -9.29 -18.81
C LYS A 150 -10.87 -8.73 -18.11
N ILE A 151 -10.94 -7.42 -17.94
CA ILE A 151 -12.06 -6.74 -17.28
C ILE A 151 -13.17 -6.56 -18.33
N ARG A 152 -14.19 -7.42 -18.26
CA ARG A 152 -15.41 -7.35 -19.09
C ARG A 152 -16.40 -6.32 -18.56
#